data_AF-A0A2P6TJ53-F1
#
_entry.id   AF-A0A2P6TJ53-F1
#
_cell.length_a   1.000
_cell.length_b   1.000
_cell.length_c   1.000
_cell.angle_alpha   90.00
_cell.angle_beta   90.00
_cell.angle_gamma   90.00
#
_symmetry.space_group_name_H-M   'P 1'
#
loop_
_entity.id
_entity.type
_entity.pdbx_description
1 polymer ?
#
loop_
_entity_poly.entity_id
_entity_poly.type
_entity_poly.pdbx_seq_one_letter_code
_entity_poly.pdbx_strand_id
1 'polypeptide(L)'
;MPRSCLRLTTPLALALALLAGLAAADGDWQTGRATYYGLDGWSIHKGACGLGYQYKNQGTGWDVAAIADASPEFAGSCGRCYEVRCDPRSVVTDGYGNSFNRSGVCKHPGATVVVRTVDNCPCNYPGNAYSNKRWCCGDNSGTQGTHFDMSIWAFEKLADVAQGVAAIQFRRVPCSYTPSNPAPDGPTGMPPSEQPSALGYGGDAYNPPSNFASQPMVMRFDDSGEKQGALRPAGDWDTKSGTPTISLGDVLETGASASTSSSSSSSSSGSSCTDTPPSGSTCEQQKSNGQCGQPWMLSGNYCRATCGFCKPDGGSSSSSSSSSSSSSASSSSSGSSGCTDTAPSDGKGCWQHKQWGNCNQGWMTAGNYCASTCGRCGGSNSGSNGSNDGQQQQVQAFSSSSSSSSSSSSSSSWSGRRLRLK
;
A
#
# COMPACT_ATOMS: atom_id res chain seq x y z
N MET A 1 -16.64 -7.82 -85.97
CA MET A 1 -16.18 -8.94 -85.11
C MET A 1 -15.34 -8.35 -83.98
N PRO A 2 -15.36 -8.92 -82.76
CA PRO A 2 -15.14 -8.15 -81.53
C PRO A 2 -13.67 -7.89 -81.17
N ARG A 3 -13.46 -6.86 -80.36
CA ARG A 3 -12.17 -6.38 -79.84
C ARG A 3 -11.68 -7.23 -78.67
N SER A 4 -10.37 -7.45 -78.58
CA SER A 4 -9.72 -8.19 -77.50
C SER A 4 -9.85 -7.47 -76.14
N CYS A 5 -10.43 -8.13 -75.15
CA CYS A 5 -10.46 -7.65 -73.77
C CYS A 5 -9.18 -8.08 -73.01
N LEU A 6 -8.24 -7.15 -72.83
CA LEU A 6 -7.11 -7.36 -71.93
C LEU A 6 -7.57 -7.10 -70.49
N ARG A 7 -7.79 -8.16 -69.69
CA ARG A 7 -8.07 -8.02 -68.26
C ARG A 7 -6.77 -7.93 -67.47
N LEU A 8 -6.40 -6.72 -67.09
CA LEU A 8 -5.30 -6.47 -66.15
C LEU A 8 -5.79 -6.79 -64.73
N THR A 9 -5.30 -7.87 -64.13
CA THR A 9 -5.66 -8.28 -62.76
C THR A 9 -4.84 -7.51 -61.72
N THR A 10 -5.51 -6.71 -60.90
CA THR A 10 -4.91 -5.95 -59.79
C THR A 10 -4.62 -6.82 -58.56
N PRO A 11 -3.38 -6.87 -58.06
CA PRO A 11 -3.06 -7.42 -56.74
C PRO A 11 -2.96 -6.29 -55.70
N LEU A 12 -4.09 -5.77 -55.23
CA LEU A 12 -4.12 -4.72 -54.20
C LEU A 12 -5.18 -4.98 -53.13
N ALA A 13 -5.12 -6.15 -52.50
CA ALA A 13 -6.05 -6.56 -51.43
C ALA A 13 -5.39 -7.46 -50.37
N LEU A 14 -4.08 -7.35 -50.14
CA LEU A 14 -3.36 -8.17 -49.15
C LEU A 14 -2.26 -7.39 -48.39
N ALA A 15 -2.58 -6.18 -47.94
CA ALA A 15 -1.66 -5.33 -47.17
C ALA A 15 -2.35 -4.54 -46.04
N LEU A 16 -3.52 -4.97 -45.56
CA LEU A 16 -4.29 -4.26 -44.53
C LEU A 16 -4.99 -5.19 -43.53
N ALA A 17 -4.23 -6.12 -42.93
CA ALA A 17 -4.76 -7.10 -41.95
C ALA A 17 -3.75 -7.44 -40.83
N LEU A 18 -2.85 -6.52 -40.46
CA LEU A 18 -1.74 -6.78 -39.52
C LEU A 18 -1.51 -5.64 -38.49
N LEU A 19 -2.56 -4.86 -38.18
CA LEU A 19 -2.52 -3.76 -37.20
C LEU A 19 -3.68 -3.83 -36.18
N ALA A 20 -4.09 -5.05 -35.81
CA ALA A 20 -5.12 -5.30 -34.80
C ALA A 20 -4.53 -6.08 -33.61
N GLY A 21 -3.95 -5.36 -32.66
CA GLY A 21 -3.36 -5.89 -31.43
C GLY A 21 -2.10 -5.09 -31.02
N LEU A 22 -1.89 -4.68 -29.77
CA LEU A 22 -2.72 -4.84 -28.56
C LEU A 22 -3.03 -3.45 -27.98
N ALA A 23 -4.31 -3.15 -27.79
CA ALA A 23 -4.76 -2.25 -26.74
C ALA A 23 -5.64 -3.10 -25.81
N ALA A 24 -5.11 -3.47 -24.65
CA ALA A 24 -5.92 -4.15 -23.64
C ALA A 24 -6.96 -3.15 -23.13
N ALA A 25 -8.24 -3.41 -23.40
CA ALA A 25 -9.32 -2.54 -22.96
C ALA A 25 -9.45 -2.61 -21.42
N ASP A 26 -9.55 -1.46 -20.76
CA ASP A 26 -9.75 -1.34 -19.31
C ASP A 26 -11.17 -1.81 -18.88
N GLY A 27 -11.45 -3.10 -19.05
CA GLY A 27 -12.76 -3.70 -18.75
C GLY A 27 -12.76 -5.22 -18.61
N ASP A 28 -11.83 -5.91 -19.28
CA ASP A 28 -11.72 -7.38 -19.24
C ASP A 28 -11.08 -7.88 -17.94
N TRP A 29 -11.55 -9.04 -17.48
CA TRP A 29 -11.03 -9.73 -16.30
C TRP A 29 -9.71 -10.43 -16.62
N GLN A 30 -8.63 -9.99 -15.98
CA GLN A 30 -7.33 -10.64 -16.03
C GLN A 30 -7.22 -11.77 -15.01
N THR A 31 -6.50 -12.82 -15.36
CA THR A 31 -6.16 -13.95 -14.47
C THR A 31 -5.12 -13.53 -13.43
N GLY A 32 -5.27 -13.98 -12.18
CA GLY A 32 -4.24 -13.85 -11.15
C GLY A 32 -4.33 -14.92 -10.06
N ARG A 33 -3.56 -14.70 -8.99
CA ARG A 33 -3.55 -15.52 -7.76
C ARG A 33 -3.31 -14.64 -6.53
N ALA A 34 -3.97 -14.93 -5.42
CA ALA A 34 -3.81 -14.17 -4.17
C ALA A 34 -3.34 -15.04 -3.01
N THR A 35 -2.44 -14.49 -2.18
CA THR A 35 -2.17 -14.93 -0.79
C THR A 35 -2.63 -13.81 0.16
N TYR A 36 -2.22 -13.86 1.43
CA TYR A 36 -2.49 -12.76 2.35
C TYR A 36 -1.41 -12.49 3.40
N TYR A 37 -1.38 -11.25 3.89
CA TYR A 37 -0.53 -10.76 4.97
C TYR A 37 -1.29 -9.82 5.93
N GLY A 38 -0.64 -9.34 7.01
CA GLY A 38 -1.20 -8.29 7.89
C GLY A 38 -1.59 -8.71 9.30
N LEU A 39 -1.41 -9.99 9.68
CA LEU A 39 -1.53 -10.49 11.07
C LEU A 39 -0.21 -11.07 11.60
N ASP A 40 0.84 -11.00 10.79
CA ASP A 40 2.18 -11.46 11.05
C ASP A 40 3.12 -10.26 11.30
N GLY A 41 4.42 -10.41 11.10
CA GLY A 41 5.38 -9.32 11.25
C GLY A 41 5.29 -8.23 10.16
N TRP A 42 4.38 -8.35 9.20
CA TRP A 42 4.27 -7.51 8.02
C TRP A 42 2.99 -6.67 8.07
N SER A 43 3.11 -5.43 8.53
CA SER A 43 1.99 -4.49 8.65
C SER A 43 1.52 -3.99 7.29
N ILE A 44 0.19 -3.95 7.08
CA ILE A 44 -0.42 -3.32 5.88
C ILE A 44 -0.26 -1.79 5.84
N HIS A 45 0.27 -1.18 6.91
CA HIS A 45 0.31 0.28 7.12
C HIS A 45 1.67 0.93 6.81
N LYS A 46 2.70 0.15 6.47
CA LYS A 46 4.08 0.65 6.29
C LYS A 46 4.70 0.24 4.95
N GLY A 47 3.86 -0.10 3.97
CA GLY A 47 4.28 -0.59 2.67
C GLY A 47 5.03 0.42 1.80
N ALA A 48 5.74 -0.10 0.78
CA ALA A 48 6.66 0.61 -0.08
C ALA A 48 6.06 1.82 -0.83
N CYS A 49 4.74 1.88 -0.99
CA CYS A 49 4.05 3.03 -1.60
C CYS A 49 3.93 4.25 -0.67
N GLY A 50 4.34 4.14 0.60
CA GLY A 50 4.46 5.28 1.51
C GLY A 50 3.14 5.97 1.87
N LEU A 51 1.99 5.32 1.66
CA LEU A 51 0.65 5.89 1.85
C LEU A 51 0.23 6.01 3.34
N GLY A 52 1.16 5.84 4.27
CA GLY A 52 0.94 5.91 5.71
C GLY A 52 -0.04 4.87 6.23
N TYR A 53 -0.70 5.21 7.34
CA TYR A 53 -1.70 4.34 7.95
C TYR A 53 -2.94 4.17 7.08
N GLN A 54 -3.50 2.95 7.07
CA GLN A 54 -4.67 2.60 6.27
C GLN A 54 -5.89 2.61 7.18
N TYR A 55 -6.59 3.76 7.24
CA TYR A 55 -7.77 3.95 8.07
C TYR A 55 -9.00 3.31 7.42
N LYS A 56 -9.78 2.49 8.14
CA LYS A 56 -10.87 1.68 7.57
C LYS A 56 -11.92 2.50 6.79
N ASN A 57 -12.16 3.76 7.16
CA ASN A 57 -13.13 4.63 6.49
C ASN A 57 -12.51 5.53 5.41
N GLN A 58 -11.31 5.25 4.89
CA GLN A 58 -10.59 6.11 3.93
C GLN A 58 -10.17 5.35 2.67
N GLY A 59 -10.67 5.77 1.50
CA GLY A 59 -10.48 5.04 0.24
C GLY A 59 -10.99 3.60 0.37
N THR A 60 -10.17 2.62 -0.03
CA THR A 60 -10.44 1.18 0.16
C THR A 60 -10.26 0.69 1.61
N GLY A 61 -9.88 1.56 2.55
CA GLY A 61 -9.68 1.19 3.95
C GLY A 61 -8.57 0.14 4.14
N TRP A 62 -8.90 -0.95 4.83
CA TRP A 62 -8.01 -2.11 5.00
C TRP A 62 -8.01 -3.04 3.78
N ASP A 63 -8.84 -2.78 2.76
CA ASP A 63 -8.85 -3.58 1.53
C ASP A 63 -7.70 -3.12 0.62
N VAL A 64 -6.55 -3.78 0.80
CA VAL A 64 -5.28 -3.39 0.18
C VAL A 64 -4.52 -4.61 -0.29
N ALA A 65 -3.51 -4.41 -1.14
CA ALA A 65 -2.63 -5.46 -1.62
C ALA A 65 -1.19 -4.97 -1.83
N ALA A 66 -0.26 -5.92 -1.76
CA ALA A 66 1.07 -5.82 -2.30
C ALA A 66 1.10 -6.49 -3.68
N ILE A 67 1.54 -5.77 -4.73
CA ILE A 67 1.61 -6.32 -6.10
C ILE A 67 3.01 -6.89 -6.35
N ALA A 68 3.08 -8.07 -6.97
CA ALA A 68 4.34 -8.73 -7.29
C ALA A 68 5.20 -7.92 -8.29
N ASP A 69 6.42 -7.58 -7.89
CA ASP A 69 7.32 -6.72 -8.70
C ASP A 69 7.84 -7.37 -9.98
N ALA A 70 7.72 -8.70 -10.09
CA ALA A 70 7.96 -9.46 -11.31
C ALA A 70 6.80 -9.39 -12.33
N SER A 71 5.65 -8.82 -11.98
CA SER A 71 4.51 -8.65 -12.90
C SER A 71 4.59 -7.30 -13.65
N PRO A 72 4.26 -7.27 -14.96
CA PRO A 72 4.04 -6.02 -15.69
C PRO A 72 2.99 -5.09 -15.05
N GLU A 73 2.03 -5.62 -14.28
CA GLU A 73 1.03 -4.79 -13.57
C GLU A 73 1.64 -3.93 -12.46
N PHE A 74 2.83 -4.28 -11.94
CA PHE A 74 3.50 -3.56 -10.86
C PHE A 74 3.95 -2.15 -11.26
N ALA A 75 4.39 -1.96 -12.50
CA ALA A 75 4.79 -0.64 -12.98
C ALA A 75 3.60 0.33 -12.93
N GLY A 76 3.75 1.48 -12.27
CA GLY A 76 2.65 2.42 -12.09
C GLY A 76 1.61 2.03 -11.03
N SER A 77 1.84 0.98 -10.22
CA SER A 77 0.76 0.35 -9.44
C SER A 77 0.44 1.00 -8.10
N CYS A 78 1.40 1.59 -7.39
CA CYS A 78 1.16 2.17 -6.07
C CYS A 78 -0.02 3.16 -6.06
N GLY A 79 -0.98 2.97 -5.17
CA GLY A 79 -2.21 3.76 -5.13
C GLY A 79 -3.24 3.44 -6.22
N ARG A 80 -2.92 2.62 -7.24
CA ARG A 80 -3.91 2.11 -8.21
C ARG A 80 -4.87 1.15 -7.49
N CYS A 81 -6.13 1.14 -7.93
CA CYS A 81 -7.13 0.21 -7.42
C CYS A 81 -7.53 -0.85 -8.46
N TYR A 82 -7.92 -2.01 -7.94
CA TYR A 82 -8.38 -3.15 -8.72
C TYR A 82 -9.65 -3.72 -8.09
N GLU A 83 -10.65 -4.02 -8.93
CA GLU A 83 -11.75 -4.88 -8.53
C GLU A 83 -11.27 -6.33 -8.67
N VAL A 84 -11.41 -7.12 -7.61
CA VAL A 84 -10.92 -8.50 -7.51
C VAL A 84 -12.06 -9.43 -7.11
N ARG A 85 -12.16 -10.59 -7.76
CA ARG A 85 -13.03 -11.71 -7.36
C ARG A 85 -12.24 -12.99 -7.18
N CYS A 86 -12.74 -13.88 -6.33
CA CYS A 86 -12.25 -15.25 -6.29
C CYS A 86 -12.63 -15.96 -7.60
N ASP A 87 -11.68 -16.71 -8.15
CA ASP A 87 -11.84 -17.52 -9.35
C ASP A 87 -11.97 -19.00 -8.95
N PRO A 88 -13.05 -19.70 -9.33
CA PRO A 88 -13.30 -21.08 -8.91
C PRO A 88 -12.36 -22.12 -9.56
N ARG A 89 -11.33 -21.71 -10.32
CA ARG A 89 -10.25 -22.59 -10.78
C ARG A 89 -9.71 -23.44 -9.62
N SER A 90 -9.85 -24.76 -9.77
CA SER A 90 -9.45 -25.75 -8.77
C SER A 90 -7.95 -25.95 -8.64
N VAL A 91 -7.12 -25.38 -9.52
CA VAL A 91 -5.66 -25.51 -9.48
C VAL A 91 -5.01 -24.13 -9.48
N VAL A 92 -4.15 -23.91 -8.47
CA VAL A 92 -3.24 -22.76 -8.41
C VAL A 92 -1.82 -23.28 -8.48
N THR A 93 -0.96 -22.68 -9.31
CA THR A 93 0.46 -23.04 -9.44
C THR A 93 1.33 -21.97 -8.79
N ASP A 94 2.34 -22.36 -8.01
CA ASP A 94 3.32 -21.43 -7.43
C ASP A 94 4.53 -21.15 -8.35
N GLY A 95 5.37 -20.18 -8.00
CA GLY A 95 6.58 -19.79 -8.74
C GLY A 95 7.67 -20.88 -8.81
N TYR A 96 7.47 -22.03 -8.15
CA TYR A 96 8.31 -23.23 -8.28
C TYR A 96 7.67 -24.32 -9.16
N GLY A 97 6.48 -24.09 -9.70
CA GLY A 97 5.74 -25.05 -10.53
C GLY A 97 4.91 -26.08 -9.74
N ASN A 98 4.85 -25.98 -8.40
CA ASN A 98 4.00 -26.86 -7.61
C ASN A 98 2.53 -26.48 -7.83
N SER A 99 1.66 -27.47 -8.02
CA SER A 99 0.23 -27.26 -8.25
C SER A 99 -0.59 -27.66 -7.02
N PHE A 100 -1.47 -26.78 -6.58
CA PHE A 100 -2.29 -26.92 -5.37
C PHE A 100 -3.76 -27.02 -5.73
N ASN A 101 -4.44 -28.05 -5.20
CA ASN A 101 -5.89 -28.15 -5.31
C ASN A 101 -6.55 -27.11 -4.39
N ARG A 102 -7.41 -26.26 -4.97
CA ARG A 102 -8.16 -25.18 -4.32
C ARG A 102 -9.65 -25.22 -4.65
N SER A 103 -10.17 -26.39 -5.02
CA SER A 103 -11.62 -26.63 -5.13
C SER A 103 -12.35 -26.17 -3.87
N GLY A 104 -13.33 -25.29 -4.03
CA GLY A 104 -14.13 -24.76 -2.91
C GLY A 104 -13.46 -23.64 -2.10
N VAL A 105 -12.31 -23.09 -2.54
CA VAL A 105 -11.66 -21.97 -1.82
C VAL A 105 -12.50 -20.69 -1.79
N CYS A 106 -13.33 -20.45 -2.81
CA CYS A 106 -14.14 -19.25 -2.94
C CYS A 106 -15.39 -19.28 -2.05
N LYS A 107 -15.55 -18.28 -1.18
CA LYS A 107 -16.68 -18.17 -0.25
C LYS A 107 -17.96 -17.65 -0.89
N HIS A 108 -17.84 -16.63 -1.74
CA HIS A 108 -18.97 -15.88 -2.29
C HIS A 108 -18.85 -15.77 -3.81
N PRO A 109 -19.40 -16.73 -4.57
CA PRO A 109 -19.32 -16.74 -6.03
C PRO A 109 -19.86 -15.45 -6.65
N GLY A 110 -19.05 -14.81 -7.50
CA GLY A 110 -19.42 -13.57 -8.18
C GLY A 110 -19.44 -12.31 -7.30
N ALA A 111 -19.01 -12.38 -6.04
CA ALA A 111 -18.78 -11.20 -5.20
C ALA A 111 -17.37 -10.65 -5.41
N THR A 112 -17.21 -9.32 -5.32
CA THR A 112 -15.94 -8.63 -5.54
C THR A 112 -15.54 -7.73 -4.37
N VAL A 113 -14.25 -7.47 -4.24
CA VAL A 113 -13.67 -6.46 -3.34
C VAL A 113 -12.78 -5.52 -4.16
N VAL A 114 -12.74 -4.24 -3.80
CA VAL A 114 -11.81 -3.28 -4.40
C VAL A 114 -10.58 -3.17 -3.50
N VAL A 115 -9.40 -3.49 -4.03
CA VAL A 115 -8.13 -3.34 -3.30
C VAL A 115 -7.28 -2.25 -3.91
N ARG A 116 -6.59 -1.51 -3.06
CA ARG A 116 -5.57 -0.52 -3.44
C ARG A 116 -4.18 -1.09 -3.25
N THR A 117 -3.27 -0.84 -4.18
CA THR A 117 -1.86 -1.17 -3.99
C THR A 117 -1.23 -0.23 -2.96
N VAL A 118 -0.73 -0.79 -1.86
CA VAL A 118 -0.04 -0.03 -0.80
C VAL A 118 1.41 -0.46 -0.59
N ASP A 119 1.80 -1.58 -1.20
CA ASP A 119 3.11 -2.20 -1.03
C ASP A 119 3.53 -2.96 -2.30
N ASN A 120 4.75 -3.49 -2.31
CA ASN A 120 5.20 -4.46 -3.30
C ASN A 120 5.41 -5.84 -2.68
N CYS A 121 5.19 -6.91 -3.45
CA CYS A 121 5.63 -8.26 -3.13
C CYS A 121 6.95 -8.46 -3.90
N PRO A 122 8.12 -8.31 -3.26
CA PRO A 122 9.40 -8.36 -3.99
C PRO A 122 9.82 -9.79 -4.33
N CYS A 123 10.03 -10.09 -5.60
CA CYS A 123 10.54 -11.38 -6.10
C CYS A 123 11.93 -11.72 -5.53
N ASN A 124 12.79 -10.71 -5.33
CA ASN A 124 14.08 -10.85 -4.67
C ASN A 124 14.09 -10.17 -3.29
N TYR A 125 13.89 -10.97 -2.23
CA TYR A 125 13.86 -10.47 -0.86
C TYR A 125 14.70 -11.34 0.10
N PRO A 126 15.93 -10.94 0.47
CA PRO A 126 16.85 -11.79 1.23
C PRO A 126 16.30 -12.33 2.55
N GLY A 127 15.46 -11.55 3.26
CA GLY A 127 14.89 -11.95 4.55
C GLY A 127 13.81 -13.05 4.48
N ASN A 128 13.24 -13.31 3.29
CA ASN A 128 12.19 -14.32 3.08
C ASN A 128 12.26 -14.94 1.68
N ALA A 129 13.48 -15.14 1.16
CA ALA A 129 13.73 -15.43 -0.25
C ALA A 129 13.01 -16.70 -0.77
N TYR A 130 12.74 -17.67 0.10
CA TYR A 130 11.97 -18.87 -0.27
C TYR A 130 10.49 -18.55 -0.52
N SER A 131 9.81 -17.87 0.42
CA SER A 131 8.39 -17.52 0.27
C SER A 131 8.20 -16.54 -0.89
N ASN A 132 9.04 -15.50 -0.95
CA ASN A 132 8.96 -14.48 -1.98
C ASN A 132 9.24 -15.05 -3.38
N LYS A 133 10.20 -15.98 -3.54
CA LYS A 133 10.41 -16.63 -4.83
C LYS A 133 9.27 -17.58 -5.24
N ARG A 134 8.50 -18.07 -4.27
CA ARG A 134 7.32 -18.93 -4.49
C ARG A 134 6.05 -18.14 -4.84
N TRP A 135 5.87 -16.97 -4.24
CA TRP A 135 4.64 -16.19 -4.36
C TRP A 135 4.81 -14.92 -5.20
N CYS A 136 5.89 -14.15 -5.05
CA CYS A 136 6.11 -12.89 -5.78
C CYS A 136 6.86 -13.01 -7.14
N CYS A 137 7.18 -14.23 -7.61
CA CYS A 137 7.89 -14.46 -8.88
C CYS A 137 7.09 -15.36 -9.83
N GLY A 138 7.34 -15.21 -11.13
CA GLY A 138 6.73 -16.04 -12.19
C GLY A 138 5.36 -15.55 -12.67
N ASP A 139 4.97 -14.33 -12.27
CA ASP A 139 3.63 -13.76 -12.44
C ASP A 139 3.36 -13.18 -13.83
N ASN A 140 3.87 -13.88 -14.85
CA ASN A 140 3.88 -13.49 -16.26
C ASN A 140 3.47 -14.64 -17.20
N SER A 141 3.02 -15.78 -16.67
CA SER A 141 2.40 -16.86 -17.45
C SER A 141 0.88 -16.73 -17.48
N GLY A 142 0.25 -17.13 -18.59
CA GLY A 142 -1.22 -17.11 -18.74
C GLY A 142 -1.98 -18.03 -17.78
N THR A 143 -1.27 -18.90 -17.04
CA THR A 143 -1.83 -19.82 -16.04
C THR A 143 -1.71 -19.32 -14.60
N GLN A 144 -0.67 -18.54 -14.28
CA GLN A 144 -0.45 -17.96 -12.95
C GLN A 144 -1.02 -16.55 -12.84
N GLY A 145 -0.83 -15.72 -13.88
CA GLY A 145 -1.27 -14.33 -13.89
C GLY A 145 -0.55 -13.45 -12.87
N THR A 146 -1.06 -12.24 -12.62
CA THR A 146 -0.47 -11.35 -11.60
C THR A 146 -0.74 -11.87 -10.19
N HIS A 147 0.27 -11.83 -9.33
CA HIS A 147 0.12 -12.12 -7.91
C HIS A 147 -0.18 -10.87 -7.08
N PHE A 148 -1.17 -11.01 -6.20
CA PHE A 148 -1.60 -10.03 -5.21
C PHE A 148 -1.41 -10.66 -3.82
N ASP A 149 -0.48 -10.16 -3.01
CA ASP A 149 -0.47 -10.49 -1.59
C ASP A 149 -1.46 -9.55 -0.90
N MET A 150 -2.67 -10.02 -0.63
CA MET A 150 -3.77 -9.18 -0.18
C MET A 150 -3.70 -8.96 1.34
N SER A 151 -4.29 -7.90 1.86
CA SER A 151 -4.56 -7.85 3.30
C SER A 151 -5.45 -9.03 3.69
N ILE A 152 -5.27 -9.57 4.91
CA ILE A 152 -6.16 -10.59 5.48
C ILE A 152 -7.63 -10.18 5.32
N TRP A 153 -7.94 -8.90 5.57
CA TRP A 153 -9.27 -8.31 5.54
C TRP A 153 -9.92 -8.34 4.16
N ALA A 154 -9.15 -8.20 3.08
CA ALA A 154 -9.65 -8.32 1.71
C ALA A 154 -9.71 -9.79 1.24
N PHE A 155 -8.66 -10.56 1.54
CA PHE A 155 -8.59 -11.98 1.15
C PHE A 155 -9.73 -12.78 1.75
N GLU A 156 -10.02 -12.58 3.04
CA GLU A 156 -11.01 -13.38 3.74
C GLU A 156 -12.46 -13.12 3.31
N LYS A 157 -12.74 -12.02 2.59
CA LYS A 157 -14.05 -11.79 1.94
C LYS A 157 -14.24 -12.68 0.72
N LEU A 158 -13.15 -12.93 -0.02
CA LEU A 158 -13.17 -13.71 -1.26
C LEU A 158 -13.00 -15.21 -1.01
N ALA A 159 -12.10 -15.57 -0.08
CA ALA A 159 -11.52 -16.90 0.00
C ALA A 159 -11.40 -17.44 1.45
N ASP A 160 -11.30 -18.77 1.57
CA ASP A 160 -10.94 -19.45 2.81
C ASP A 160 -9.44 -19.27 3.13
N VAL A 161 -9.18 -18.52 4.21
CA VAL A 161 -7.84 -18.27 4.76
C VAL A 161 -7.09 -19.57 5.08
N ALA A 162 -7.79 -20.65 5.46
CA ALA A 162 -7.15 -21.93 5.77
C ALA A 162 -6.50 -22.59 4.55
N GLN A 163 -6.84 -22.17 3.32
CA GLN A 163 -6.18 -22.63 2.08
C GLN A 163 -4.91 -21.84 1.73
N GLY A 164 -4.66 -20.69 2.36
CA GLY A 164 -3.46 -19.85 2.19
C GLY A 164 -3.27 -19.17 0.83
N VAL A 165 -3.89 -19.68 -0.23
CA VAL A 165 -3.82 -19.11 -1.60
C VAL A 165 -5.11 -19.42 -2.36
N ALA A 166 -5.58 -18.47 -3.17
CA ALA A 166 -6.72 -18.63 -4.07
C ALA A 166 -6.35 -18.21 -5.50
N ALA A 167 -7.00 -18.82 -6.49
CA ALA A 167 -7.10 -18.23 -7.82
C ALA A 167 -7.98 -16.97 -7.73
N ILE A 168 -7.59 -15.92 -8.44
CA ILE A 168 -8.41 -14.71 -8.55
C ILE A 168 -8.55 -14.27 -10.01
N GLN A 169 -9.53 -13.41 -10.24
CA GLN A 169 -9.57 -12.55 -11.41
C GLN A 169 -9.61 -11.09 -10.94
N PHE A 170 -8.93 -10.21 -11.65
CA PHE A 170 -8.88 -8.79 -11.33
C PHE A 170 -9.06 -7.92 -12.57
N ARG A 171 -9.45 -6.66 -12.38
CA ARG A 171 -9.41 -5.61 -13.40
C ARG A 171 -9.14 -4.26 -12.75
N ARG A 172 -8.49 -3.35 -13.48
CA ARG A 172 -8.21 -1.98 -13.01
C ARG A 172 -9.52 -1.22 -12.88
N VAL A 173 -9.69 -0.46 -11.80
CA VAL A 173 -10.85 0.41 -11.56
C VAL A 173 -10.44 1.70 -10.85
N PRO A 174 -11.22 2.80 -10.95
CA PRO A 174 -11.07 3.94 -10.05
C PRO A 174 -11.19 3.50 -8.58
N CYS A 175 -10.46 4.13 -7.66
CA CYS A 175 -10.57 3.77 -6.23
C CYS A 175 -11.96 4.08 -5.63
N SER A 176 -12.72 4.97 -6.26
CA SER A 176 -14.13 5.26 -5.96
C SER A 176 -15.13 4.25 -6.54
N TYR A 177 -14.69 3.22 -7.26
CA TYR A 177 -15.55 2.18 -7.81
C TYR A 177 -16.27 1.41 -6.70
N THR A 178 -17.58 1.22 -6.85
CA THR A 178 -18.40 0.43 -5.92
C THR A 178 -18.87 -0.85 -6.63
N PRO A 179 -18.50 -2.04 -6.14
CA PRO A 179 -19.02 -3.31 -6.61
C PRO A 179 -20.55 -3.37 -6.71
N SER A 180 -21.07 -3.97 -7.77
CA SER A 180 -22.49 -4.32 -7.87
C SER A 180 -22.88 -5.48 -6.94
N ASN A 181 -21.91 -6.30 -6.55
CA ASN A 181 -22.05 -7.39 -5.59
C ASN A 181 -20.82 -7.39 -4.64
N PRO A 182 -20.77 -6.49 -3.65
CA PRO A 182 -19.64 -6.41 -2.74
C PRO A 182 -19.53 -7.66 -1.86
N ALA A 183 -18.32 -8.21 -1.76
CA ALA A 183 -18.04 -9.31 -0.85
C ALA A 183 -18.16 -8.81 0.61
N PRO A 184 -18.85 -9.55 1.50
CA PRO A 184 -19.07 -9.14 2.88
C PRO A 184 -17.74 -9.07 3.64
N ASP A 185 -17.65 -8.14 4.59
CA ASP A 185 -16.53 -8.08 5.54
C ASP A 185 -16.40 -9.41 6.30
N GLY A 186 -15.16 -9.87 6.50
CA GLY A 186 -14.88 -11.08 7.26
C GLY A 186 -14.82 -10.85 8.78
N PRO A 187 -14.54 -11.93 9.55
CA PRO A 187 -14.57 -11.90 11.01
C PRO A 187 -13.31 -11.28 11.65
N THR A 188 -12.25 -11.00 10.89
CA THR A 188 -10.98 -10.57 11.47
C THR A 188 -11.03 -9.11 11.89
N GLY A 189 -11.00 -8.85 13.19
CA GLY A 189 -10.76 -7.51 13.74
C GLY A 189 -9.29 -7.09 13.65
N MET A 190 -9.03 -5.79 13.66
CA MET A 190 -7.66 -5.27 13.70
C MET A 190 -6.99 -5.52 15.07
N PRO A 191 -5.81 -6.16 15.13
CA PRO A 191 -5.15 -6.46 16.39
C PRO A 191 -4.60 -5.18 17.07
N PRO A 192 -4.47 -5.15 18.42
CA PRO A 192 -3.97 -4.00 19.16
C PRO A 192 -2.58 -3.50 18.73
N SER A 193 -1.72 -4.38 18.21
CA SER A 193 -0.38 -4.03 17.69
C SER A 193 -0.42 -3.22 16.38
N GLU A 194 -1.49 -3.36 15.60
CA GLU A 194 -1.68 -2.67 14.32
C GLU A 194 -2.58 -1.41 14.47
N GLN A 195 -2.94 -1.03 15.70
CA GLN A 195 -3.66 0.21 15.96
C GLN A 195 -2.78 1.43 15.64
N PRO A 196 -3.34 2.59 15.24
CA PRO A 196 -2.55 3.75 14.81
C PRO A 196 -1.54 4.17 15.89
N SER A 197 -1.98 4.26 17.14
CA SER A 197 -1.18 4.65 18.29
C SER A 197 0.00 3.71 18.57
N ALA A 198 -0.17 2.40 18.36
CA ALA A 198 0.90 1.41 18.51
C ALA A 198 1.96 1.52 17.39
N LEU A 199 1.55 1.99 16.21
CA LEU A 199 2.42 2.14 15.04
C LEU A 199 3.03 3.55 14.88
N GLY A 200 2.62 4.53 15.71
CA GLY A 200 3.11 5.90 15.70
C GLY A 200 2.25 6.91 14.92
N TYR A 201 1.01 6.57 14.60
CA TYR A 201 0.05 7.41 13.88
C TYR A 201 -1.04 7.96 14.82
N GLY A 202 -1.62 9.12 14.46
CA GLY A 202 -2.75 9.71 15.16
C GLY A 202 -4.10 9.11 14.75
N GLY A 203 -5.19 9.61 15.35
CA GLY A 203 -6.55 9.12 15.07
C GLY A 203 -6.87 7.78 15.72
N ASP A 204 -7.94 7.15 15.26
CA ASP A 204 -8.33 5.77 15.58
C ASP A 204 -8.27 4.90 14.31
N ALA A 205 -8.50 3.59 14.41
CA ALA A 205 -8.34 2.67 13.26
C ALA A 205 -9.29 2.94 12.07
N TYR A 206 -10.34 3.76 12.28
CA TYR A 206 -11.33 4.17 11.29
C TYR A 206 -11.16 5.63 10.87
N ASN A 207 -10.89 6.52 11.83
CA ASN A 207 -10.92 7.96 11.63
C ASN A 207 -9.50 8.58 11.71
N PRO A 208 -9.02 9.19 10.61
CA PRO A 208 -7.70 9.82 10.59
C PRO A 208 -7.66 11.17 11.33
N PRO A 209 -6.46 11.69 11.64
CA PRO A 209 -6.29 13.09 12.04
C PRO A 209 -6.67 14.05 10.90
N SER A 210 -7.09 15.26 11.24
CA SER A 210 -7.66 16.24 10.31
C SER A 210 -6.75 16.65 9.14
N ASN A 211 -5.43 16.55 9.29
CA ASN A 211 -4.45 16.87 8.26
C ASN A 211 -4.11 15.71 7.30
N PHE A 212 -4.69 14.51 7.50
CA PHE A 212 -4.36 13.31 6.75
C PHE A 212 -4.58 13.44 5.24
N ALA A 213 -5.77 13.84 4.80
CA ALA A 213 -6.07 14.00 3.38
C ALA A 213 -5.18 15.06 2.71
N SER A 214 -4.83 16.13 3.44
CA SER A 214 -3.96 17.21 2.94
C SER A 214 -2.47 16.87 2.89
N GLN A 215 -2.04 15.66 3.27
CA GLN A 215 -0.62 15.30 3.22
C GLN A 215 -0.12 15.36 1.76
N PRO A 216 0.93 16.15 1.46
CA PRO A 216 1.46 16.23 0.11
C PRO A 216 2.24 14.96 -0.22
N MET A 217 1.88 14.34 -1.33
CA MET A 217 2.54 13.15 -1.87
C MET A 217 3.29 13.52 -3.16
N VAL A 218 4.51 13.03 -3.30
CA VAL A 218 5.33 13.18 -4.51
C VAL A 218 5.14 11.97 -5.41
N MET A 219 4.78 12.20 -6.68
CA MET A 219 4.81 11.15 -7.70
C MET A 219 6.27 10.83 -8.06
N ARG A 220 6.63 9.55 -8.07
CA ARG A 220 7.92 9.09 -8.58
C ARG A 220 7.87 8.88 -10.09
N PHE A 221 8.97 9.23 -10.72
CA PHE A 221 9.28 8.95 -12.11
C PHE A 221 10.55 8.10 -12.15
N ASP A 222 10.74 7.32 -13.21
CA ASP A 222 12.01 6.62 -13.45
C ASP A 222 13.05 7.53 -14.12
N ASP A 223 14.24 6.99 -14.35
CA ASP A 223 15.34 7.71 -14.99
C ASP A 223 15.05 8.11 -16.46
N SER A 224 14.00 7.57 -17.08
CA SER A 224 13.50 7.96 -18.41
C SER A 224 12.40 9.03 -18.35
N GLY A 225 11.92 9.37 -17.16
CA GLY A 225 10.82 10.31 -16.94
C GLY A 225 9.43 9.69 -17.02
N GLU A 226 9.29 8.37 -17.11
CA GLU A 226 7.98 7.71 -17.05
C GLU A 226 7.44 7.63 -15.62
N LYS A 227 6.12 7.80 -15.48
CA LYS A 227 5.43 7.81 -14.19
C LYS A 227 5.41 6.41 -13.59
N GLN A 228 6.30 6.13 -12.64
CA GLN A 228 6.35 4.86 -11.93
C GLN A 228 5.15 4.60 -11.01
N GLY A 229 4.28 5.60 -10.79
CA GLY A 229 3.09 5.51 -9.93
C GLY A 229 3.38 5.33 -8.44
N ALA A 230 4.60 4.92 -8.08
CA ALA A 230 5.13 4.97 -6.72
C ALA A 230 4.97 6.37 -6.13
N LEU A 231 4.42 6.40 -4.92
CA LEU A 231 4.16 7.62 -4.16
C LEU A 231 5.05 7.62 -2.92
N ARG A 232 5.13 8.77 -2.27
CA ARG A 232 5.82 8.97 -0.97
C ARG A 232 5.39 10.32 -0.39
N PRO A 233 5.45 10.50 0.93
CA PRO A 233 5.31 11.82 1.55
C PRO A 233 6.35 12.79 0.96
N ALA A 234 5.93 14.02 0.69
CA ALA A 234 6.86 15.09 0.29
C ALA A 234 7.76 15.47 1.47
N GLY A 235 9.06 15.61 1.21
CA GLY A 235 10.04 16.12 2.16
C GLY A 235 11.03 17.05 1.48
N ASP A 236 11.86 17.73 2.28
CA ASP A 236 12.69 18.87 1.87
C ASP A 236 13.67 18.60 0.69
N TRP A 237 14.01 17.33 0.47
CA TRP A 237 14.92 16.89 -0.59
C TRP A 237 14.24 16.64 -1.94
N ASP A 238 12.92 16.46 -1.94
CA ASP A 238 12.10 16.15 -3.12
C ASP A 238 11.39 17.36 -3.71
N THR A 239 11.20 18.40 -2.89
CA THR A 239 10.62 19.70 -3.27
C THR A 239 11.61 20.59 -4.03
N LYS A 240 12.50 20.01 -4.84
CA LYS A 240 13.16 20.77 -5.91
C LYS A 240 12.08 21.41 -6.76
N SER A 241 12.17 22.72 -6.99
CA SER A 241 11.10 23.52 -7.57
C SER A 241 10.64 22.95 -8.92
N GLY A 242 9.41 22.42 -8.96
CA GLY A 242 8.83 21.82 -10.16
C GLY A 242 8.39 20.35 -10.04
N THR A 243 8.78 19.62 -8.99
CA THR A 243 8.30 18.24 -8.77
C THR A 243 6.76 18.22 -8.58
N PRO A 244 5.99 17.48 -9.41
CA PRO A 244 4.55 17.39 -9.25
C PRO A 244 4.13 16.70 -7.93
N THR A 245 3.26 17.36 -7.18
CA THR A 245 2.63 16.82 -5.97
C THR A 245 1.13 16.55 -6.19
N ILE A 246 0.60 15.63 -5.39
CA ILE A 246 -0.82 15.27 -5.30
C ILE A 246 -1.17 15.12 -3.81
N SER A 247 -2.41 15.40 -3.39
CA SER A 247 -2.76 15.16 -1.98
C SER A 247 -2.97 13.67 -1.72
N LEU A 248 -2.73 13.22 -0.49
CA LEU A 248 -3.05 11.85 -0.09
C LEU A 248 -4.56 11.56 -0.26
N GLY A 249 -5.42 12.54 -0.03
CA GLY A 249 -6.86 12.43 -0.30
C GLY A 249 -7.18 12.08 -1.75
N ASP A 250 -6.59 12.80 -2.72
CA ASP A 250 -6.80 12.53 -4.16
C ASP A 250 -6.32 11.13 -4.53
N VAL A 251 -5.19 10.67 -3.96
CA VAL A 251 -4.66 9.31 -4.14
C VAL A 251 -5.63 8.26 -3.60
N LEU A 252 -6.33 8.53 -2.50
CA LEU A 252 -7.29 7.59 -1.90
C LEU A 252 -8.63 7.55 -2.65
N GLU A 253 -9.08 8.67 -3.24
CA GLU A 253 -10.35 8.74 -3.97
C GLU A 253 -10.21 8.32 -5.44
N THR A 254 -9.20 8.84 -6.15
CA THR A 254 -9.02 8.60 -7.60
C THR A 254 -8.04 7.47 -7.90
N GLY A 255 -7.16 7.16 -6.95
CA GLY A 255 -6.03 6.27 -7.15
C GLY A 255 -4.86 6.96 -7.84
N ALA A 256 -3.73 6.27 -7.93
CA ALA A 256 -2.73 6.63 -8.93
C ALA A 256 -3.28 6.27 -10.30
N SER A 257 -3.98 7.22 -10.93
CA SER A 257 -4.55 7.02 -12.26
C SER A 257 -3.51 6.42 -13.19
N ALA A 258 -3.90 5.35 -13.88
CA ALA A 258 -3.31 4.97 -15.15
C ALA A 258 -3.60 6.10 -16.14
N SER A 259 -2.83 7.18 -16.02
CA SER A 259 -2.82 8.28 -16.95
C SER A 259 -2.14 7.77 -18.21
N THR A 260 -2.93 7.07 -19.02
CA THR A 260 -2.62 6.72 -20.39
C THR A 260 -2.24 8.01 -21.10
N SER A 261 -0.95 8.16 -21.38
CA SER A 261 -0.40 9.27 -22.14
C SER A 261 -0.90 9.19 -23.58
N SER A 262 -2.08 9.74 -23.83
CA SER A 262 -2.57 10.05 -25.18
C SER A 262 -2.86 11.55 -25.24
N SER A 263 -1.87 12.28 -25.77
CA SER A 263 -1.85 13.73 -25.88
C SER A 263 -2.89 14.23 -26.90
N SER A 264 -4.12 14.52 -26.45
CA SER A 264 -5.11 15.24 -27.26
C SER A 264 -6.16 15.96 -26.42
N SER A 265 -5.92 17.27 -26.25
CA SER A 265 -6.94 18.34 -26.21
C SER A 265 -8.27 18.09 -25.46
N SER A 266 -8.30 18.56 -24.22
CA SER A 266 -9.37 19.45 -23.70
C SER A 266 -10.83 19.16 -24.10
N SER A 267 -11.50 18.30 -23.33
CA SER A 267 -12.92 18.50 -22.99
C SER A 267 -13.21 17.94 -21.60
N SER A 268 -13.26 18.83 -20.63
CA SER A 268 -13.69 18.55 -19.25
C SER A 268 -15.10 17.96 -19.23
N SER A 269 -15.22 16.68 -18.90
CA SER A 269 -16.48 16.06 -18.47
C SER A 269 -16.41 15.90 -16.95
N GLY A 270 -17.13 16.75 -16.22
CA GLY A 270 -17.07 16.81 -14.77
C GLY A 270 -17.56 15.52 -14.10
N SER A 271 -16.98 15.18 -12.96
CA SER A 271 -17.41 14.09 -12.09
C SER A 271 -18.81 14.39 -11.56
N SER A 272 -19.85 13.88 -12.20
CA SER A 272 -21.23 14.23 -11.85
C SER A 272 -21.55 13.81 -10.41
N CYS A 273 -21.60 14.79 -9.51
CA CYS A 273 -22.06 14.62 -8.14
C CYS A 273 -23.57 14.31 -8.13
N THR A 274 -23.89 13.03 -8.17
CA THR A 274 -25.26 12.50 -8.18
C THR A 274 -25.52 11.62 -6.95
N ASP A 275 -26.75 11.65 -6.46
CA ASP A 275 -27.18 10.80 -5.36
C ASP A 275 -27.62 9.42 -5.84
N THR A 276 -26.87 8.39 -5.43
CA THR A 276 -27.34 7.01 -5.44
C THR A 276 -28.05 6.74 -4.11
N PRO A 277 -29.34 6.39 -4.08
CA PRO A 277 -30.02 5.99 -2.85
C PRO A 277 -29.83 4.51 -2.53
N PRO A 278 -29.77 4.11 -1.24
CA PRO A 278 -29.74 2.70 -0.86
C PRO A 278 -31.13 2.07 -0.96
N SER A 279 -31.17 0.81 -1.41
CA SER A 279 -32.37 0.05 -1.74
C SER A 279 -33.50 0.16 -0.71
N GLY A 280 -34.64 0.70 -1.14
CA GLY A 280 -35.85 0.84 -0.31
C GLY A 280 -35.96 2.16 0.48
N SER A 281 -35.12 3.16 0.21
CA SER A 281 -35.16 4.48 0.86
C SER A 281 -34.75 5.61 -0.07
N THR A 282 -35.02 6.89 0.28
CA THR A 282 -34.47 8.05 -0.45
C THR A 282 -33.33 8.72 0.31
N CYS A 283 -32.52 9.52 -0.39
CA CYS A 283 -31.39 10.19 0.23
C CYS A 283 -31.79 11.28 1.23
N GLU A 284 -32.89 11.98 0.97
CA GLU A 284 -33.49 12.95 1.89
C GLU A 284 -33.92 12.27 3.19
N GLN A 285 -34.51 11.08 3.09
CA GLN A 285 -34.92 10.27 4.23
C GLN A 285 -33.71 9.77 5.04
N GLN A 286 -32.63 9.34 4.36
CA GLN A 286 -31.40 8.94 5.03
C GLN A 286 -30.71 10.12 5.74
N LYS A 287 -30.74 11.32 5.13
CA LYS A 287 -30.26 12.56 5.73
C LYS A 287 -31.10 12.98 6.96
N SER A 288 -32.43 12.92 6.88
CA SER A 288 -33.29 13.21 8.04
C SER A 288 -33.10 12.21 9.18
N ASN A 289 -32.74 10.96 8.85
CA ASN A 289 -32.43 9.90 9.82
C ASN A 289 -30.99 9.96 10.36
N GLY A 290 -30.22 11.02 10.05
CA GLY A 290 -28.85 11.21 10.51
C GLY A 290 -27.84 10.18 9.95
N GLN A 291 -28.18 9.46 8.87
CA GLN A 291 -27.38 8.34 8.37
C GLN A 291 -26.17 8.79 7.52
N CYS A 292 -26.08 10.07 7.13
CA CYS A 292 -25.00 10.60 6.29
C CYS A 292 -23.58 10.27 6.80
N GLY A 293 -23.36 10.22 8.11
CA GLY A 293 -22.06 9.89 8.71
C GLY A 293 -21.81 8.40 8.96
N GLN A 294 -22.73 7.51 8.56
CA GLN A 294 -22.64 6.09 8.90
C GLN A 294 -21.68 5.35 7.97
N PRO A 295 -20.87 4.39 8.46
CA PRO A 295 -19.87 3.70 7.65
C PRO A 295 -20.44 3.02 6.40
N TRP A 296 -21.65 2.49 6.47
CA TRP A 296 -22.33 1.85 5.34
C TRP A 296 -22.80 2.85 4.26
N MET A 297 -23.09 4.10 4.65
CA MET A 297 -23.46 5.19 3.74
C MET A 297 -22.24 5.68 2.97
N LEU A 298 -21.13 5.88 3.69
CA LEU A 298 -19.84 6.33 3.14
C LEU A 298 -19.20 5.25 2.25
N SER A 299 -19.08 4.01 2.74
CA SER A 299 -18.47 2.88 2.00
C SER A 299 -19.26 2.47 0.76
N GLY A 300 -20.54 2.79 0.68
CA GLY A 300 -21.40 2.50 -0.48
C GLY A 300 -21.55 3.66 -1.45
N ASN A 301 -20.88 4.80 -1.24
CA ASN A 301 -21.04 6.03 -2.03
C ASN A 301 -22.50 6.51 -2.13
N TYR A 302 -23.33 6.22 -1.12
CA TYR A 302 -24.74 6.60 -1.13
C TYR A 302 -24.92 8.08 -0.77
N CYS A 303 -25.87 8.73 -1.44
CA CYS A 303 -26.39 10.05 -1.05
C CYS A 303 -25.35 11.17 -0.92
N ARG A 304 -24.30 11.16 -1.75
CA ARG A 304 -23.15 12.07 -1.68
C ARG A 304 -23.50 13.55 -1.88
N ALA A 305 -24.41 13.89 -2.78
CA ALA A 305 -24.83 15.27 -3.01
C ALA A 305 -25.77 15.74 -1.88
N THR A 306 -26.77 14.94 -1.53
CA THR A 306 -27.71 15.22 -0.44
C THR A 306 -27.00 15.40 0.90
N CYS A 307 -26.03 14.54 1.22
CA CYS A 307 -25.23 14.63 2.45
C CYS A 307 -24.08 15.67 2.38
N GLY A 308 -23.86 16.34 1.25
CA GLY A 308 -22.87 17.41 1.10
C GLY A 308 -21.43 16.94 0.92
N PHE A 309 -21.20 15.66 0.60
CA PHE A 309 -19.88 15.09 0.33
C PHE A 309 -19.34 15.42 -1.07
N CYS A 310 -20.18 15.97 -1.95
CA CYS A 310 -19.75 16.62 -3.19
C CYS A 310 -20.69 17.78 -3.54
N LYS A 311 -20.29 18.61 -4.53
CA LYS A 311 -21.15 19.65 -5.11
C LYS A 311 -21.46 19.30 -6.56
N PRO A 312 -22.71 19.46 -7.04
CA PRO A 312 -23.00 19.39 -8.47
C PRO A 312 -22.36 20.58 -9.18
N ASP A 313 -21.68 20.31 -10.31
CA ASP A 313 -21.08 21.35 -11.14
C ASP A 313 -22.17 22.21 -11.79
N GLY A 314 -22.33 23.43 -11.27
CA GLY A 314 -23.40 24.34 -11.68
C GLY A 314 -23.54 25.56 -10.76
N GLY A 315 -22.45 26.30 -10.52
CA GLY A 315 -22.48 27.40 -9.55
C GLY A 315 -21.23 28.27 -9.48
N SER A 316 -20.75 28.78 -10.62
CA SER A 316 -19.73 29.85 -10.62
C SER A 316 -20.33 31.18 -10.19
N SER A 317 -19.81 31.76 -9.11
CA SER A 317 -19.98 33.19 -8.79
C SER A 317 -18.67 33.76 -8.23
N SER A 318 -17.97 34.51 -9.08
CA SER A 318 -16.89 35.42 -8.68
C SER A 318 -17.42 36.45 -7.69
N SER A 319 -16.65 36.98 -6.74
CA SER A 319 -15.75 38.15 -6.89
C SER A 319 -15.21 38.42 -5.47
N SER A 320 -14.11 39.09 -5.14
CA SER A 320 -12.99 39.71 -5.85
C SER A 320 -12.08 40.26 -4.75
N SER A 321 -10.77 40.16 -4.95
CA SER A 321 -9.68 40.72 -4.14
C SER A 321 -9.83 42.17 -3.67
N SER A 322 -9.28 42.48 -2.49
CA SER A 322 -8.54 43.73 -2.27
C SER A 322 -7.40 43.55 -1.25
N SER A 323 -6.23 44.07 -1.62
CA SER A 323 -4.95 43.96 -0.90
C SER A 323 -4.66 45.16 0.00
N SER A 324 -3.88 44.99 1.08
CA SER A 324 -3.04 46.07 1.62
C SER A 324 -1.86 45.53 2.43
N SER A 325 -0.68 46.09 2.15
CA SER A 325 0.64 45.81 2.74
C SER A 325 1.02 46.79 3.85
N SER A 326 1.83 46.36 4.82
CA SER A 326 2.81 47.24 5.50
C SER A 326 3.87 46.42 6.27
N SER A 327 5.01 47.07 6.57
CA SER A 327 6.30 46.41 6.78
C SER A 327 6.90 46.61 8.19
N SER A 328 7.96 45.83 8.47
CA SER A 328 9.20 46.24 9.20
C SER A 328 9.41 45.88 10.68
N ALA A 329 10.70 45.69 10.98
CA ALA A 329 11.43 45.84 12.25
C ALA A 329 11.58 44.64 13.21
N SER A 330 12.58 43.81 12.91
CA SER A 330 13.74 43.49 13.76
C SER A 330 13.67 43.67 15.29
N SER A 331 14.00 42.62 16.05
CA SER A 331 15.26 42.57 16.83
C SER A 331 15.49 41.23 17.57
N SER A 332 16.77 40.91 17.74
CA SER A 332 17.36 39.70 18.30
C SER A 332 17.40 39.60 19.84
N SER A 333 17.30 38.39 20.41
CA SER A 333 18.17 37.95 21.54
C SER A 333 18.13 36.43 21.86
N SER A 334 19.32 35.82 21.79
CA SER A 334 19.92 34.89 22.76
C SER A 334 19.14 33.76 23.45
N GLY A 335 19.46 32.51 23.08
CA GLY A 335 20.11 31.56 24.02
C GLY A 335 19.27 30.55 24.82
N SER A 336 19.30 29.28 24.41
CA SER A 336 19.62 28.13 25.27
C SER A 336 19.86 26.85 24.45
N SER A 337 20.85 26.06 24.85
CA SER A 337 21.41 24.94 24.08
C SER A 337 20.59 23.65 24.16
N GLY A 338 19.85 23.33 23.09
CA GLY A 338 19.31 21.99 22.87
C GLY A 338 20.33 21.10 22.16
N CYS A 339 20.65 19.95 22.74
CA CYS A 339 21.58 18.99 22.17
C CYS A 339 20.89 18.17 21.06
N THR A 340 21.30 18.37 19.80
CA THR A 340 20.67 17.81 18.60
C THR A 340 21.59 16.89 17.80
N ASP A 341 20.99 15.93 17.10
CA ASP A 341 21.71 14.99 16.23
C ASP A 341 21.96 15.58 14.84
N THR A 342 23.16 16.10 14.61
CA THR A 342 23.66 16.35 13.25
C THR A 342 24.27 15.07 12.68
N ALA A 343 23.80 14.59 11.53
CA ALA A 343 24.38 13.42 10.87
C ALA A 343 25.64 13.79 10.04
N PRO A 344 26.57 12.85 9.83
CA PRO A 344 27.71 13.06 8.93
C PRO A 344 27.27 13.20 7.46
N SER A 345 28.11 13.81 6.62
CA SER A 345 27.83 14.05 5.20
C SER A 345 28.03 12.84 4.27
N ASP A 346 28.23 11.63 4.82
CA ASP A 346 28.39 10.37 4.07
C ASP A 346 27.04 9.70 3.69
N GLY A 347 25.94 10.40 3.94
CA GLY A 347 24.59 9.95 3.62
C GLY A 347 24.14 8.76 4.45
N LYS A 348 24.57 8.67 5.71
CA LYS A 348 24.13 7.64 6.67
C LYS A 348 23.58 8.29 7.93
N GLY A 349 22.47 7.74 8.43
CA GLY A 349 21.76 8.31 9.58
C GLY A 349 22.49 8.05 10.90
N CYS A 350 22.32 8.92 11.88
CA CYS A 350 22.96 8.77 13.19
C CYS A 350 22.71 7.41 13.87
N TRP A 351 21.50 6.88 13.71
CA TRP A 351 21.14 5.55 14.24
C TRP A 351 21.94 4.42 13.57
N GLN A 352 22.24 4.55 12.28
CA GLN A 352 23.07 3.61 11.53
C GLN A 352 24.53 3.65 11.99
N HIS A 353 25.08 4.86 12.23
CA HIS A 353 26.41 5.00 12.85
C HIS A 353 26.50 4.43 14.27
N LYS A 354 25.42 4.52 15.06
CA LYS A 354 25.34 3.89 16.37
C LYS A 354 25.41 2.37 16.28
N GLN A 355 24.68 1.75 15.34
CA GLN A 355 24.77 0.31 15.11
C GLN A 355 26.16 -0.15 14.66
N TRP A 356 26.87 0.68 13.88
CA TRP A 356 28.26 0.44 13.48
C TRP A 356 29.30 0.75 14.57
N GLY A 357 28.88 1.10 15.79
CA GLY A 357 29.80 1.40 16.90
C GLY A 357 30.59 2.71 16.75
N ASN A 358 30.23 3.57 15.79
CA ASN A 358 31.03 4.75 15.44
C ASN A 358 30.92 5.92 16.45
N CYS A 359 30.10 5.78 17.49
CA CYS A 359 29.81 6.84 18.46
C CYS A 359 31.03 7.44 19.18
N ASN A 360 32.11 6.67 19.33
CA ASN A 360 33.35 7.10 20.00
C ASN A 360 34.51 7.38 19.03
N GLN A 361 34.27 7.36 17.71
CA GLN A 361 35.31 7.64 16.73
C GLN A 361 35.73 9.11 16.77
N GLY A 362 37.03 9.38 16.60
CA GLY A 362 37.58 10.74 16.72
C GLY A 362 36.93 11.77 15.79
N TRP A 363 36.53 11.37 14.59
CA TRP A 363 35.82 12.24 13.65
C TRP A 363 34.35 12.49 14.06
N MET A 364 33.72 11.54 14.75
CA MET A 364 32.35 11.63 15.28
C MET A 364 32.29 12.54 16.51
N THR A 365 33.31 12.52 17.36
CA THR A 365 33.41 13.39 18.55
C THR A 365 33.89 14.79 18.17
N ALA A 366 34.92 14.92 17.32
CA ALA A 366 35.43 16.22 16.88
C ALA A 366 34.41 17.04 16.07
N GLY A 367 33.56 16.38 15.27
CA GLY A 367 32.49 17.04 14.52
C GLY A 367 31.18 17.23 15.29
N ASN A 368 31.10 16.77 16.55
CA ASN A 368 29.86 16.70 17.35
C ASN A 368 28.66 16.01 16.64
N TYR A 369 28.95 15.13 15.68
CA TYR A 369 27.92 14.42 14.92
C TYR A 369 27.23 13.40 15.80
N CYS A 370 25.91 13.30 15.73
CA CYS A 370 25.12 12.28 16.42
C CYS A 370 25.26 12.31 17.96
N ALA A 371 25.33 13.51 18.56
CA ALA A 371 25.52 13.69 19.99
C ALA A 371 24.42 13.02 20.83
N SER A 372 23.14 13.21 20.48
CA SER A 372 21.97 12.69 21.21
C SER A 372 21.80 11.19 21.02
N THR A 373 21.87 10.71 19.78
CA THR A 373 21.80 9.29 19.45
C THR A 373 22.91 8.49 20.15
N CYS A 374 24.12 9.04 20.23
CA CYS A 374 25.24 8.43 20.94
C CYS A 374 25.29 8.70 22.46
N GLY A 375 24.26 9.31 23.05
CA GLY A 375 24.17 9.51 24.49
C GLY A 375 25.18 10.51 25.08
N ARG A 376 25.76 11.39 24.26
CA ARG A 376 26.74 12.41 24.68
C ARG A 376 26.08 13.72 25.13
N CYS A 377 24.75 13.79 25.14
CA CYS A 377 23.98 14.90 25.69
C CYS A 377 23.88 14.83 27.23
N GLY A 378 25.01 15.10 27.89
CA GLY A 378 25.11 15.36 29.33
C GLY A 378 26.03 16.56 29.53
N GLY A 379 25.53 17.61 30.18
CA GLY A 379 26.16 18.93 30.17
C GLY A 379 27.55 19.01 30.81
N SER A 380 28.39 19.91 30.29
CA SER A 380 29.69 20.23 30.89
C SER A 380 29.52 20.85 32.28
N ASN A 381 29.93 20.15 33.35
CA ASN A 381 31.19 20.46 34.04
C ASN A 381 31.36 19.67 35.35
N SER A 382 32.41 18.84 35.41
CA SER A 382 33.15 18.51 36.63
C SER A 382 34.46 17.84 36.22
N GLY A 383 35.57 18.52 36.45
CA GLY A 383 36.90 18.04 36.07
C GLY A 383 37.52 17.08 37.08
N SER A 384 38.27 16.11 36.55
CA SER A 384 39.57 15.66 37.07
C SER A 384 39.69 15.20 38.53
N ASN A 385 39.44 13.91 38.77
CA ASN A 385 40.40 12.90 39.31
C ASN A 385 39.59 11.61 39.58
N GLY A 386 40.02 10.38 39.24
CA GLY A 386 41.38 9.92 39.02
C GLY A 386 41.77 8.96 40.15
N SER A 387 41.50 7.66 39.98
CA SER A 387 42.20 6.52 40.65
C SER A 387 41.70 5.17 40.12
N ASN A 388 42.56 4.15 40.24
CA ASN A 388 42.34 2.78 39.77
C ASN A 388 41.31 2.02 40.62
N ASP A 389 40.56 1.12 39.97
CA ASP A 389 40.70 -0.35 40.10
C ASP A 389 39.62 -1.01 39.21
N GLY A 390 39.78 -2.21 38.66
CA GLY A 390 40.80 -3.22 38.91
C GLY A 390 40.18 -4.60 39.15
N GLN A 391 39.45 -5.16 38.16
CA GLN A 391 39.05 -6.58 37.97
C GLN A 391 38.05 -6.60 36.79
N GLN A 392 38.20 -7.36 35.69
CA GLN A 392 38.49 -8.78 35.50
C GLN A 392 37.50 -9.74 36.19
N GLN A 393 36.44 -10.11 35.46
CA GLN A 393 35.90 -11.48 35.35
C GLN A 393 34.95 -11.52 34.14
N GLN A 394 35.39 -12.13 33.04
CA GLN A 394 35.19 -13.54 32.67
C GLN A 394 33.83 -13.81 32.00
N VAL A 395 33.91 -13.94 30.68
CA VAL A 395 33.01 -14.77 29.87
C VAL A 395 33.07 -16.23 30.32
N GLN A 396 31.92 -16.80 30.67
CA GLN A 396 31.62 -18.24 30.57
C GLN A 396 30.20 -18.31 29.97
N ALA A 397 29.90 -18.94 28.84
CA ALA A 397 30.41 -20.19 28.26
C ALA A 397 30.10 -21.40 29.13
N PHE A 398 28.84 -21.85 29.10
CA PHE A 398 28.45 -23.19 29.56
C PHE A 398 27.74 -23.95 28.45
N SER A 399 28.43 -24.96 27.95
CA SER A 399 27.87 -26.09 27.20
C SER A 399 27.77 -27.31 28.13
N SER A 400 26.99 -28.30 27.71
CA SER A 400 27.19 -29.73 28.00
C SER A 400 26.58 -30.36 29.27
N SER A 401 25.47 -31.09 29.02
CA SER A 401 25.38 -32.56 29.20
C SER A 401 24.91 -33.22 30.52
N SER A 402 23.87 -34.05 30.36
CA SER A 402 23.58 -35.33 31.07
C SER A 402 23.20 -35.26 32.57
N SER A 403 22.31 -36.10 33.14
CA SER A 403 21.99 -37.49 32.80
C SER A 403 20.58 -37.96 33.26
N SER A 404 19.97 -38.84 32.44
CA SER A 404 19.02 -39.95 32.73
C SER A 404 18.39 -40.19 34.13
N SER A 405 17.06 -40.45 34.12
CA SER A 405 16.36 -41.45 34.96
C SER A 405 15.12 -42.02 34.25
N SER A 406 14.88 -43.33 34.33
CA SER A 406 13.60 -44.00 33.97
C SER A 406 12.88 -44.49 35.26
N SER A 407 11.65 -45.04 35.29
CA SER A 407 10.72 -45.62 34.29
C SER A 407 9.26 -45.43 34.84
N SER A 408 8.12 -45.94 34.33
CA SER A 408 7.71 -46.78 33.18
C SER A 408 6.16 -46.77 33.04
N SER A 409 5.66 -46.97 31.82
CA SER A 409 4.39 -47.63 31.42
C SER A 409 3.09 -47.53 32.26
N SER A 410 2.03 -46.97 31.67
CA SER A 410 0.69 -47.62 31.55
C SER A 410 -0.24 -46.89 30.58
N SER A 411 -1.06 -47.65 29.84
CA SER A 411 -1.91 -47.20 28.73
C SER A 411 -3.39 -47.00 29.10
N SER A 412 -4.07 -45.99 28.52
CA SER A 412 -5.54 -45.91 28.39
C SER A 412 -5.98 -44.85 27.37
N SER A 413 -7.25 -44.92 26.92
CA SER A 413 -7.75 -44.32 25.68
C SER A 413 -8.46 -42.95 25.80
N TRP A 414 -8.59 -42.30 24.65
CA TRP A 414 -9.62 -41.34 24.21
C TRP A 414 -9.57 -39.83 24.53
N SER A 415 -9.92 -39.07 23.47
CA SER A 415 -10.60 -37.76 23.44
C SER A 415 -9.83 -36.44 23.64
N GLY A 416 -9.34 -35.88 22.52
CA GLY A 416 -9.72 -34.51 22.13
C GLY A 416 -8.63 -33.40 22.06
N ARG A 417 -8.86 -32.50 21.09
CA ARG A 417 -8.34 -31.11 20.92
C ARG A 417 -6.90 -30.85 20.40
N ARG A 418 -6.88 -30.03 19.34
CA ARG A 418 -5.98 -28.89 19.02
C ARG A 418 -4.45 -29.08 18.98
N LEU A 419 -3.94 -29.09 17.74
CA LEU A 419 -2.66 -28.51 17.29
C LEU A 419 -3.03 -27.72 16.00
N ARG A 420 -2.74 -26.43 15.76
CA ARG A 420 -1.58 -25.58 16.11
C ARG A 420 -0.25 -26.23 15.74
N LEU A 421 0.15 -26.02 14.49
CA LEU A 421 1.52 -26.13 14.02
C LEU A 421 1.97 -24.75 13.47
N LYS A 422 3.28 -24.53 13.53
CA LYS A 422 3.97 -23.25 13.33
C LYS A 422 4.26 -22.99 11.86
#